data_AF-A0A0N4W3T7-F1
#
_entry.id   AF-A0A0N4W3T7-F1
#
_cell.length_a   1.000
_cell.length_b   1.000
_cell.length_c   1.000
_cell.angle_alpha   90.00
_cell.angle_beta   90.00
_cell.angle_gamma   90.00
#
_symmetry.space_group_name_H-M   'P 1'
#
loop_
_entity.id
_entity.type
_entity.pdbx_description
1 polymer ?
#
loop_
_entity_poly.entity_id
_entity_poly.type
_entity_poly.pdbx_seq_one_letter_code
_entity_poly.pdbx_strand_id
1 'polypeptide(L)'
;MMVAEIETKSSYVEKELKEKHPDVFSEGLGLCTKEKADLVLPPNIRPVFRCSRSVAYAALGSVENELNRLHEMGIITPVSHSEWTAPIVCVKKVQGG
;
A
#
# COMPACT_ATOMS: atom_id res chain seq x y z
N MET A 1 -34.30 -36.04 21.35
CA MET A 1 -33.94 -35.45 20.06
C MET A 1 -32.61 -34.74 20.26
N MET A 2 -31.50 -35.34 19.83
CA MET A 2 -30.16 -34.74 19.93
C MET A 2 -29.91 -33.93 18.66
N VAL A 3 -29.77 -32.62 18.81
CA VAL A 3 -29.23 -31.75 17.75
C VAL A 3 -27.73 -31.95 17.74
N ALA A 4 -27.21 -32.49 16.64
CA ALA A 4 -25.78 -32.58 16.41
C ALA A 4 -25.28 -31.17 16.02
N GLU A 5 -24.40 -30.60 16.83
CA GLU A 5 -23.59 -29.45 16.44
C GLU A 5 -22.69 -29.87 15.28
N ILE A 6 -22.90 -29.25 14.12
CA ILE A 6 -22.01 -29.38 12.97
C ILE A 6 -20.84 -28.43 13.22
N GLU A 7 -19.78 -28.95 13.82
CA GLU A 7 -18.52 -28.23 13.96
C GLU A 7 -17.94 -28.01 12.55
N THR A 8 -17.87 -26.76 12.13
CA THR A 8 -17.57 -26.36 10.76
C THR A 8 -16.13 -26.72 10.40
N LYS A 9 -15.95 -27.56 9.36
CA LYS A 9 -14.67 -27.98 8.73
C LYS A 9 -13.71 -26.85 8.30
N SER A 10 -14.06 -25.59 8.55
CA SER A 10 -13.34 -24.39 8.11
C SER A 10 -12.02 -24.17 8.85
N SER A 11 -11.93 -24.53 10.13
CA SER A 11 -10.76 -24.22 10.98
C SER A 11 -9.53 -25.09 10.67
N TYR A 12 -9.75 -26.35 10.26
CA TYR A 12 -8.67 -27.27 9.87
C TYR A 12 -7.97 -26.79 8.59
N VAL A 13 -8.76 -26.39 7.59
CA VAL A 13 -8.26 -25.92 6.30
C VAL A 13 -7.45 -24.62 6.47
N GLU A 14 -7.90 -23.71 7.34
CA GLU A 14 -7.17 -22.48 7.63
C GLU A 14 -5.79 -22.75 8.25
N LYS A 15 -5.72 -23.65 9.23
CA LYS A 15 -4.43 -24.07 9.82
C LYS A 15 -3.51 -24.69 8.79
N GLU A 16 -4.03 -25.64 8.00
CA GLU A 16 -3.27 -26.32 6.97
C GLU A 16 -2.69 -25.35 5.93
N LEU A 17 -3.47 -24.35 5.50
CA LEU A 17 -3.02 -23.33 4.54
C LEU A 17 -1.95 -22.41 5.13
N LYS A 18 -2.11 -21.98 6.39
CA LYS A 18 -1.12 -21.16 7.09
C LYS A 18 0.20 -21.89 7.28
N GLU A 19 0.15 -23.18 7.58
CA GLU A 19 1.35 -24.04 7.71
C GLU A 19 2.04 -24.28 6.37
N LYS A 20 1.28 -24.50 5.29
CA LYS A 20 1.84 -24.77 3.95
C LYS A 20 2.35 -23.52 3.23
N HIS A 21 1.77 -22.36 3.50
CA HIS A 21 2.06 -21.10 2.81
C HIS A 21 2.28 -19.93 3.78
N PRO A 22 3.24 -20.03 4.72
CA PRO A 22 3.43 -19.01 5.76
C PRO A 22 3.65 -17.61 5.17
N ASP A 23 4.37 -17.50 4.05
CA ASP A 23 4.67 -16.23 3.37
C ASP A 23 3.44 -15.52 2.80
N VAL A 24 2.35 -16.25 2.52
CA VAL A 24 1.10 -15.65 2.01
C VAL A 24 0.30 -15.03 3.16
N PHE A 25 0.47 -15.56 4.37
CA PHE A 25 -0.26 -15.14 5.56
C PHE A 25 0.60 -14.34 6.54
N SER A 26 1.87 -14.05 6.19
CA SER A 26 2.74 -13.20 6.99
C SER A 26 2.18 -11.78 7.03
N GLU A 27 2.34 -11.11 8.17
CA GLU A 27 1.97 -9.71 8.31
C GLU A 27 2.84 -8.82 7.40
N GLY A 28 2.25 -7.76 6.85
CA GLY A 28 2.95 -6.80 5.99
C GLY A 28 2.53 -6.88 4.52
N LEU A 29 3.23 -6.10 3.68
CA LEU A 29 3.02 -6.08 2.25
C LEU A 29 4.08 -6.95 1.56
N GLY A 30 3.64 -7.81 0.64
CA GLY A 30 4.54 -8.53 -0.26
C GLY A 30 4.96 -7.68 -1.47
N LEU A 31 5.98 -8.13 -2.19
CA LEU A 31 6.45 -7.53 -3.45
C LEU A 31 6.14 -8.46 -4.62
N CYS A 32 5.39 -7.97 -5.61
CA CYS A 32 5.20 -8.72 -6.85
C CYS A 32 6.49 -8.73 -7.67
N THR A 33 7.09 -9.90 -7.87
CA THR A 33 8.33 -10.08 -8.65
C THR A 33 8.10 -10.60 -10.06
N LYS A 34 6.86 -10.97 -10.39
CA LYS A 34 6.53 -11.66 -11.64
C LYS A 34 6.27 -10.73 -12.82
N GLU A 35 5.84 -9.50 -12.54
CA GLU A 35 5.36 -8.56 -13.56
C GLU A 35 5.73 -7.12 -13.21
N LYS A 36 5.83 -6.26 -14.21
CA LYS A 36 6.01 -4.82 -14.05
C LYS A 36 4.88 -4.07 -14.74
N ALA A 37 4.42 -2.98 -14.13
CA ALA A 37 3.43 -2.11 -14.74
C ALA A 37 4.12 -1.06 -15.61
N ASP A 38 3.85 -1.10 -16.91
CA ASP A 38 4.30 -0.07 -17.85
C ASP A 38 3.17 0.95 -18.10
N LEU A 39 3.49 2.23 -17.96
CA LEU A 39 2.57 3.32 -18.26
C LEU A 39 2.85 3.88 -19.65
N VAL A 40 2.01 3.52 -20.63
CA VAL A 40 2.12 4.01 -22.01
C VAL A 40 1.36 5.32 -22.17
N LEU A 41 2.08 6.37 -22.57
CA LEU A 41 1.48 7.67 -22.86
C LEU A 41 1.04 7.78 -24.33
N PRO A 42 -0.08 8.47 -24.62
CA PRO A 42 -0.42 8.88 -25.97
C PRO A 42 0.70 9.70 -26.63
N PRO A 43 0.77 9.73 -27.98
CA PRO A 43 1.74 10.57 -28.67
C PRO A 43 1.50 12.07 -28.38
N ASN A 44 2.59 12.85 -28.40
CA ASN A 44 2.59 14.31 -28.22
C ASN A 44 2.13 14.84 -26.85
N ILE A 45 2.19 14.02 -25.80
CA ILE A 45 1.94 14.50 -24.44
C ILE A 45 3.17 15.23 -23.90
N ARG A 46 2.94 16.38 -23.27
CA ARG A 46 3.97 17.17 -22.60
C ARG A 46 3.95 16.89 -21.08
N PRO A 47 5.11 16.73 -20.43
CA PRO A 47 5.19 16.67 -18.98
C PRO A 47 4.53 17.87 -18.30
N VAL A 48 3.87 17.60 -17.17
CA VAL A 48 3.27 18.65 -16.34
C VAL A 48 3.91 18.61 -14.96
N PHE A 49 4.51 19.73 -14.59
CA PHE A 49 5.03 19.98 -13.25
C PHE A 49 4.02 20.79 -12.43
N ARG A 50 3.64 20.28 -11.25
CA ARG A 50 2.79 20.97 -10.29
C ARG A 50 3.47 21.02 -8.92
N CYS A 51 3.51 22.21 -8.33
CA CYS A 51 4.02 22.40 -6.98
C CYS A 51 3.19 21.62 -5.94
N SER A 52 3.83 21.24 -4.85
CA SER A 52 3.17 20.59 -3.71
C SER A 52 2.11 21.50 -3.08
N ARG A 53 1.10 20.90 -2.44
CA ARG A 53 0.10 21.63 -1.68
C ARG A 53 0.67 22.00 -0.31
N SER A 54 0.25 23.14 0.22
CA SER A 54 0.55 23.51 1.61
C SER A 54 -0.06 22.49 2.57
N VAL A 55 0.75 21.92 3.45
CA VAL A 55 0.31 21.03 4.52
C VAL A 55 0.13 21.85 5.79
N ALA A 56 -1.00 21.67 6.49
CA ALA A 56 -1.23 22.32 7.76
C ALA A 56 -0.16 21.90 8.78
N TYR A 57 0.35 22.84 9.59
CA TYR A 57 1.44 22.59 10.53
C TYR A 57 1.17 21.39 11.46
N ALA A 58 -0.06 21.29 11.98
CA ALA A 58 -0.48 20.19 12.84
C ALA A 58 -0.43 18.79 12.18
N ALA A 59 -0.41 18.72 10.85
CA ALA A 59 -0.36 17.47 10.09
C ALA A 59 1.05 17.13 9.57
N LEU A 60 2.02 18.05 9.63
CA LEU A 60 3.34 17.85 9.04
C LEU A 60 4.02 16.57 9.54
N GLY A 61 4.07 16.37 10.85
CA GLY A 61 4.72 15.19 11.43
C GLY A 61 4.07 13.87 11.01
N SER A 62 2.74 13.82 10.91
CA SER A 62 2.04 12.62 10.45
C SER A 62 2.32 12.32 8.97
N VAL A 63 2.39 13.36 8.14
CA VAL A 63 2.68 13.23 6.70
C VAL A 63 4.12 12.77 6.48
N GLU A 64 5.08 13.38 7.19
CA GLU A 64 6.50 13.01 7.09
C GLU A 64 6.76 11.57 7.55
N ASN A 65 6.16 11.17 8.67
CA ASN A 65 6.25 9.80 9.17
C ASN A 65 5.71 8.78 8.15
N GLU A 66 4.60 9.09 7.49
CA GLU A 66 4.02 8.20 6.48
C GLU A 66 4.89 8.11 5.23
N LEU A 67 5.44 9.23 4.75
CA LEU A 67 6.38 9.22 3.62
C LEU A 67 7.64 8.42 3.95
N ASN A 68 8.18 8.55 5.17
CA ASN A 68 9.33 7.77 5.63
C ASN A 68 8.99 6.27 5.70
N ARG A 69 7.83 5.91 6.26
CA ARG A 69 7.36 4.51 6.30
C ARG A 69 7.28 3.91 4.89
N LEU A 70 6.70 4.62 3.92
CA LEU A 70 6.61 4.16 2.53
C LEU A 70 7.99 4.01 1.87
N HIS A 71 8.93 4.92 2.17
CA HIS A 71 10.29 4.86 1.68
C HIS A 71 11.07 3.67 2.28
N GLU A 72 10.98 3.44 3.59
CA GLU A 72 11.61 2.32 4.28
C GLU A 72 11.04 0.97 3.81
N MET A 73 9.75 0.91 3.48
CA MET A 73 9.13 -0.27 2.86
C MET A 73 9.51 -0.48 1.39
N GLY A 74 10.25 0.45 0.77
CA GLY A 74 10.64 0.39 -0.64
C GLY A 74 9.48 0.62 -1.62
N ILE A 75 8.37 1.21 -1.17
CA ILE A 75 7.20 1.51 -2.01
C ILE A 75 7.44 2.76 -2.85
N ILE A 76 8.14 3.75 -2.29
CA ILE A 76 8.56 4.97 -2.98
C ILE A 76 10.06 5.16 -2.87
N THR A 77 10.63 5.94 -3.78
CA THR A 77 12.06 6.27 -3.78
C THR A 77 12.22 7.76 -4.09
N PRO A 78 13.13 8.48 -3.41
CA PRO A 78 13.39 9.88 -3.73
C PRO A 78 13.98 10.00 -5.14
N VAL A 79 13.54 11.03 -5.85
CA VAL A 79 14.08 11.41 -7.16
C VAL A 79 14.58 12.84 -7.06
N SER A 80 15.79 13.12 -7.57
CA SER A 80 16.40 14.45 -7.50
C SER A 80 15.65 15.49 -8.36
N HIS A 81 15.16 15.08 -9.52
CA HIS A 81 14.37 15.91 -10.42
C HIS A 81 13.41 15.08 -11.26
N SER A 82 12.21 15.60 -11.49
CA SER A 82 11.21 15.02 -12.40
C SER A 82 10.51 16.14 -13.15
N GLU A 83 10.35 15.96 -14.46
CA GLU A 83 9.51 16.83 -15.30
C GLU A 83 8.02 16.63 -15.01
N TRP A 84 7.68 15.51 -14.36
CA TRP A 84 6.33 15.11 -13.97
C TRP A 84 6.18 15.21 -12.46
N THR A 85 5.29 16.09 -12.00
CA THR A 85 4.96 16.17 -10.57
C THR A 85 3.48 16.41 -10.37
N ALA A 86 2.93 15.71 -9.38
CA ALA A 86 1.54 15.87 -8.95
C ALA A 86 1.52 16.13 -7.44
N PRO A 87 0.68 17.05 -6.96
CA PRO A 87 0.54 17.29 -5.53
C PRO A 87 -0.12 16.11 -4.83
N ILE A 88 0.40 15.75 -3.65
CA ILE A 88 -0.22 14.76 -2.75
C ILE A 88 -1.29 15.45 -1.90
N VAL A 89 -2.40 14.74 -1.66
CA VAL A 89 -3.46 15.17 -0.73
C VAL A 89 -3.43 14.27 0.50
N CYS A 90 -3.27 14.88 1.68
CA CYS A 90 -3.18 14.17 2.94
C CYS A 90 -4.57 14.04 3.56
N VAL A 91 -5.07 12.82 3.71
CA VAL A 91 -6.40 12.54 4.27
C VAL A 91 -6.26 11.77 5.56
N LYS A 92 -6.73 12.34 6.67
CA LYS A 92 -6.79 11.65 7.96
C LYS A 92 -8.02 10.73 7.99
N LYS A 93 -7.81 9.42 8.06
CA LYS A 93 -8.89 8.43 8.25
C LYS A 93 -9.26 8.28 9.72
N VAL A 94 -10.54 8.04 10.00
CA VAL A 94 -11.09 7.93 11.37
C VAL A 94 -10.69 6.61 12.05
N GLN A 95 -10.52 5.54 11.27
CA GLN A 95 -9.98 4.26 11.72
C GLN A 95 -8.68 3.95 10.96
N GLY A 96 -7.56 4.37 11.54
CA GLY A 96 -6.19 3.84 11.41
C GLY A 96 -5.71 3.45 10.01
N GLY A 97 -4.93 4.34 9.42
CA GLY A 97 -4.15 4.17 8.19
C GLY A 97 -3.83 5.55 7.66
#